data_AF-A0A0M9BNS9-F1
#
_entry.id   AF-A0A0M9BNS9-F1
#
_cell.length_a   1.000
_cell.length_b   1.000
_cell.length_c   1.000
_cell.angle_alpha   90.00
_cell.angle_beta   90.00
_cell.angle_gamma   90.00
#
_symmetry.space_group_name_H-M   'P 1'
#
loop_
_entity.id
_entity.type
_entity.pdbx_description
1 polymer ?
#
loop_
_entity_poly.entity_id
_entity_poly.type
_entity_poly.pdbx_seq_one_letter_code
_entity_poly.pdbx_strand_id
1 'polypeptide(L)'
;MLSAKEQRVNPFRYAAEMQDALTGHYYLRARFYNPLIARFTQEDTYRGDGLNLYAYVANNPIRYVDPSGYMCEVKGDVWGALSKPLTATQRRNSNSTGTVTGGYNSKDYQKILIGSHGNVGRIPSDIAVQLQGKTYKNFSDFQKSFWKAVSSSKYAQEFSSYHKANLSRMKGGNAPFADKTQQTGTAWPQMVYNIHHKTPISKGGAVFDLDNLLIIAPRTHAEILEVNYHGFYGFKRK
;
A
#
# COMPACT_ATOMS: atom_id res chain seq x y z
N MET A 1 -27.85 47.17 -14.33
CA MET A 1 -27.06 46.05 -14.88
C MET A 1 -25.67 46.11 -14.24
N LEU A 2 -25.28 45.10 -13.47
CA LEU A 2 -23.92 45.00 -12.94
C LEU A 2 -23.09 44.20 -13.93
N SER A 3 -22.16 44.86 -14.61
CA SER A 3 -21.10 44.22 -15.39
C SER A 3 -19.82 44.30 -14.57
N ALA A 4 -19.44 43.19 -13.94
CA ALA A 4 -18.15 43.05 -13.29
C ALA A 4 -17.17 42.50 -14.32
N LYS A 5 -16.11 43.25 -14.64
CA LYS A 5 -15.02 42.82 -15.51
C LYS A 5 -13.87 42.32 -14.64
N GLU A 6 -13.45 41.09 -14.86
CA GLU A 6 -12.33 40.46 -14.14
C GLU A 6 -11.04 41.28 -14.35
N GLN A 7 -10.43 41.75 -13.25
CA GLN A 7 -9.21 42.59 -13.28
C GLN A 7 -7.91 41.77 -13.33
N ARG A 8 -7.96 40.47 -13.08
CA ARG A 8 -6.80 39.58 -13.11
C ARG A 8 -6.86 38.72 -14.37
N VAL A 9 -5.76 38.69 -15.12
CA VAL A 9 -5.62 37.77 -16.25
C VAL A 9 -5.65 36.36 -15.68
N ASN A 10 -6.61 35.54 -16.10
CA ASN A 10 -6.65 34.12 -15.75
C ASN A 10 -5.82 33.32 -16.77
N PRO A 11 -4.62 32.84 -16.40
CA PRO A 11 -3.77 32.07 -17.31
C PRO A 11 -4.24 30.60 -17.44
N PHE A 12 -5.04 30.11 -16.49
CA PHE A 12 -5.52 28.73 -16.45
C PHE A 12 -6.89 28.64 -17.12
N ARG A 13 -6.99 27.84 -18.17
CA ARG A 13 -8.25 27.71 -18.92
C ARG A 13 -8.66 26.24 -19.03
N TYR A 14 -8.54 25.66 -20.23
CA TYR A 14 -8.96 24.28 -20.49
C TYR A 14 -8.20 23.30 -19.60
N ALA A 15 -8.93 22.35 -18.98
CA ALA A 15 -8.39 21.35 -18.06
C ALA A 15 -7.55 21.94 -16.89
N ALA A 16 -7.78 23.21 -16.51
CA ALA A 16 -6.98 23.95 -15.53
C ALA A 16 -5.50 24.12 -15.90
N GLU A 17 -5.16 23.97 -17.19
CA GLU A 17 -3.80 24.13 -17.69
C GLU A 17 -3.57 25.53 -18.26
N MET A 18 -2.30 25.94 -18.25
CA MET A 18 -1.88 27.23 -18.77
C MET A 18 -1.97 27.25 -20.30
N GLN A 19 -2.65 28.25 -20.84
CA GLN A 19 -2.68 28.46 -22.30
C GLN A 19 -1.41 29.19 -22.75
N ASP A 20 -0.75 28.68 -23.78
CA ASP A 20 0.33 29.40 -24.45
C ASP A 20 -0.23 30.63 -25.19
N ALA A 21 0.25 31.82 -24.86
CA ALA A 21 -0.30 33.06 -25.38
C ALA A 21 0.05 33.33 -26.86
N LEU A 22 1.12 32.70 -27.37
CA LEU A 22 1.58 32.87 -28.75
C LEU A 22 0.81 31.98 -29.73
N THR A 23 0.53 30.73 -29.34
CA THR A 23 -0.08 29.71 -30.22
C THR A 23 -1.53 29.38 -29.88
N GLY A 24 -2.01 29.75 -28.69
CA GLY A 24 -3.35 29.40 -28.20
C GLY A 24 -3.51 27.93 -27.80
N HIS A 25 -2.44 27.14 -27.82
CA HIS A 25 -2.44 25.73 -27.42
C HIS A 25 -2.31 25.56 -25.89
N TYR A 26 -2.66 24.36 -25.41
CA TYR A 26 -2.48 23.97 -24.01
C TYR A 26 -1.37 22.93 -23.89
N TYR A 27 -0.41 23.16 -23.00
CA TYR A 27 0.56 22.12 -22.66
C TYR A 27 -0.06 21.16 -21.63
N LEU A 28 -0.55 20.00 -22.07
CA LEU A 28 -1.16 18.99 -21.21
C LEU A 28 -0.12 17.95 -20.77
N ARG A 29 0.93 18.42 -20.06
CA ARG A 29 2.05 17.64 -19.46
C ARG A 29 3.02 16.97 -20.43
N ALA A 30 2.53 16.29 -21.46
CA ALA A 30 3.35 15.52 -22.39
C ALA A 30 3.28 16.05 -23.83
N ARG A 31 2.17 16.69 -24.21
CA ARG A 31 1.88 17.13 -25.58
C ARG A 31 1.11 18.45 -25.58
N PHE A 32 1.23 19.19 -26.68
CA PHE A 32 0.45 20.40 -26.91
C PHE A 32 -0.90 20.04 -27.52
N TYR A 33 -1.97 20.39 -26.82
CA TYR A 33 -3.36 20.22 -27.25
C TYR A 33 -3.87 21.48 -27.93
N ASN A 34 -4.41 21.32 -29.15
CA ASN A 34 -5.07 22.39 -29.86
C ASN A 34 -6.60 22.30 -29.62
N PRO A 35 -7.18 23.30 -28.92
CA PRO A 35 -8.60 23.29 -28.56
C PRO A 35 -9.53 23.51 -29.78
N LEU A 36 -9.07 24.16 -30.85
CA LEU A 36 -9.88 24.47 -32.03
C LEU A 36 -10.22 23.21 -32.83
N ILE A 37 -9.27 22.29 -32.92
CA ILE A 37 -9.39 21.01 -33.65
C ILE A 37 -9.53 19.80 -32.73
N ALA A 38 -9.63 20.06 -31.42
CA ALA A 38 -9.82 19.09 -30.34
C ALA A 38 -8.87 17.89 -30.35
N ARG A 39 -7.57 18.12 -30.62
CA ARG A 39 -6.55 17.07 -30.73
C ARG A 39 -5.16 17.52 -30.32
N PHE A 40 -4.27 16.58 -30.04
CA PHE A 40 -2.85 16.86 -29.86
C PHE A 40 -2.19 17.25 -31.17
N THR A 41 -1.16 18.09 -31.08
CA THR A 41 -0.35 18.54 -32.24
C THR A 41 0.86 17.64 -32.49
N GLN A 42 1.16 16.73 -31.56
CA GLN A 42 2.20 15.70 -31.66
C GLN A 42 1.58 14.30 -31.56
N GLU A 43 2.22 13.33 -32.20
CA GLU A 43 1.87 11.91 -32.06
C GLU A 43 2.07 11.42 -30.62
N ASP A 44 1.22 10.49 -30.19
CA ASP A 44 1.42 9.74 -28.95
C ASP A 44 2.64 8.83 -29.08
N THR A 45 3.59 8.98 -28.15
CA THR A 45 4.71 8.06 -27.99
C THR A 45 4.25 6.70 -27.43
N TYR A 46 3.10 6.67 -26.76
CA TYR A 46 2.48 5.47 -26.22
C TYR A 46 1.43 4.93 -27.20
N ARG A 47 1.69 3.75 -27.79
CA ARG A 47 0.82 3.14 -28.82
C ARG A 47 -0.30 2.25 -28.27
N GLY A 48 -0.55 2.29 -26.95
CA GLY A 48 -1.56 1.46 -26.28
C GLY A 48 -3.00 1.95 -26.43
N ASP A 49 -3.20 3.23 -26.81
CA ASP A 49 -4.49 3.92 -26.71
C ASP A 49 -5.31 3.94 -28.02
N GLY A 50 -4.91 3.14 -29.01
CA GLY A 50 -5.62 2.95 -30.28
C GLY A 50 -4.91 3.55 -31.51
N LEU A 51 -5.57 3.50 -32.67
CA LEU A 51 -4.98 3.88 -33.96
C LEU A 51 -4.81 5.39 -34.16
N ASN A 52 -5.53 6.22 -33.40
CA ASN A 52 -5.46 7.68 -33.50
C ASN A 52 -4.49 8.25 -32.47
N LEU A 53 -3.24 8.45 -32.89
CA LEU A 53 -2.14 8.94 -32.05
C LEU A 53 -2.26 10.42 -31.66
N TYR A 54 -3.28 11.13 -32.16
CA TYR A 54 -3.50 12.55 -31.87
C TYR A 54 -4.74 12.79 -31.00
N ALA A 55 -5.50 11.74 -30.65
CA ALA A 55 -6.74 11.89 -29.90
C ALA A 55 -6.48 12.35 -28.46
N TYR A 56 -7.32 13.25 -27.96
CA TYR A 56 -7.35 13.59 -26.54
C TYR A 56 -8.48 12.79 -25.86
N VAL A 57 -8.12 11.99 -24.85
CA VAL A 57 -9.05 11.22 -23.99
C VAL A 57 -10.17 10.49 -24.74
N ALA A 58 -9.79 9.70 -25.75
CA ALA A 58 -10.70 8.96 -26.62
C ALA A 58 -11.80 9.83 -27.27
N ASN A 59 -11.51 11.11 -27.52
CA ASN A 59 -12.44 12.13 -28.03
C ASN A 59 -13.67 12.38 -27.16
N ASN A 60 -13.63 12.01 -25.87
CA ASN A 60 -14.72 12.26 -24.93
C ASN A 60 -14.21 12.96 -23.66
N PRO A 61 -13.80 14.24 -23.77
CA PRO A 61 -13.30 15.02 -22.65
C PRO A 61 -14.39 15.43 -21.65
N ILE A 62 -15.64 15.07 -21.89
CA ILE A 62 -16.73 15.21 -20.91
C ILE A 62 -16.61 14.09 -19.87
N ARG A 63 -16.42 12.85 -20.32
CA ARG A 63 -16.36 11.65 -19.47
C ARG A 63 -14.95 11.35 -18.95
N TYR A 64 -13.92 11.67 -19.73
CA TYR A 64 -12.55 11.25 -19.45
C TYR A 64 -11.60 12.43 -19.21
N VAL A 65 -10.48 12.15 -18.56
CA VAL A 65 -9.37 13.08 -18.26
C VAL A 65 -8.04 12.34 -18.43
N ASP A 66 -6.98 13.08 -18.73
CA ASP A 66 -5.62 12.56 -18.86
C ASP A 66 -4.70 13.21 -17.81
N PRO A 67 -4.55 12.60 -16.62
CA PRO A 67 -3.71 13.15 -15.56
C PRO A 67 -2.21 13.10 -15.85
N SER A 68 -1.77 12.28 -16.80
CA SER A 68 -0.34 12.03 -17.08
C SER A 68 0.15 12.59 -18.41
N GLY A 69 -0.77 12.89 -19.33
CA GLY A 69 -0.47 13.22 -20.73
C GLY A 69 -0.39 11.99 -21.67
N TYR A 70 -0.59 10.79 -21.16
CA TYR A 70 -0.44 9.50 -21.87
C TYR A 70 -1.59 8.51 -21.64
N MET A 71 -2.70 8.92 -21.02
CA MET A 71 -3.76 7.98 -20.65
C MET A 71 -5.17 8.58 -20.75
N CYS A 72 -6.18 7.72 -20.80
CA CYS A 72 -7.58 8.11 -20.81
C CYS A 72 -8.32 7.49 -19.60
N GLU A 73 -8.54 8.27 -18.54
CA GLU A 73 -9.21 7.81 -17.31
C GLU A 73 -10.59 8.45 -17.13
N VAL A 74 -11.56 7.72 -16.55
CA VAL A 74 -12.90 8.26 -16.28
C VAL A 74 -12.81 9.30 -15.14
N LYS A 75 -13.38 10.50 -15.31
CA LYS A 75 -13.30 11.58 -14.31
C LYS A 75 -13.79 11.20 -12.91
N GLY A 76 -14.76 10.29 -12.81
CA GLY A 76 -15.25 9.75 -11.54
C GLY A 76 -14.23 8.89 -10.79
N ASP A 77 -13.35 8.20 -11.51
CA ASP A 77 -12.27 7.39 -10.94
C ASP A 77 -11.11 8.27 -10.47
N VAL A 78 -10.87 9.42 -11.11
CA VAL A 78 -9.82 10.37 -10.72
C VAL A 78 -10.09 11.01 -9.36
N TRP A 79 -11.35 11.36 -9.05
CA TRP A 79 -11.70 11.87 -7.71
C TRP A 79 -11.76 10.77 -6.64
N GLY A 80 -12.04 9.52 -7.03
CA GLY A 80 -12.02 8.36 -6.15
C GLY A 80 -10.62 7.77 -5.88
N ALA A 81 -9.67 7.93 -6.82
CA ALA A 81 -8.31 7.42 -6.74
C ALA A 81 -7.33 8.44 -6.11
N LEU A 82 -7.52 9.75 -6.31
CA LEU A 82 -6.69 10.79 -5.69
C LEU A 82 -7.05 11.07 -4.22
N SER A 83 -8.28 10.75 -3.79
CA SER A 83 -8.74 11.01 -2.41
C SER A 83 -8.69 9.80 -1.48
N LYS A 84 -8.46 8.59 -2.01
CA LYS A 84 -8.25 7.40 -1.18
C LYS A 84 -6.76 7.21 -0.95
N PRO A 85 -6.23 7.51 0.25
CA PRO A 85 -4.86 7.13 0.56
C PRO A 85 -4.72 5.62 0.29
N LEU A 86 -3.72 5.23 -0.50
CA LEU A 86 -3.38 3.82 -0.68
C LEU A 86 -3.39 3.15 0.69
N THR A 87 -4.15 2.07 0.82
CA THR A 87 -4.14 1.25 2.04
C THR A 87 -2.71 0.81 2.35
N ALA A 88 -2.41 0.49 3.60
CA ALA A 88 -1.09 -0.03 3.98
C ALA A 88 -0.71 -1.25 3.11
N THR A 89 -1.68 -2.09 2.76
CA THR A 89 -1.54 -3.22 1.83
C THR A 89 -1.16 -2.78 0.41
N GLN A 90 -1.81 -1.74 -0.14
CA GLN A 90 -1.49 -1.23 -1.46
C GLN A 90 -0.13 -0.53 -1.51
N ARG A 91 0.29 0.19 -0.47
CA ARG A 91 1.64 0.80 -0.38
C ARG A 91 2.74 -0.24 -0.28
N ARG A 92 2.51 -1.26 0.55
CA ARG A 92 3.37 -2.44 0.69
C ARG A 92 3.55 -3.19 -0.64
N ASN A 93 2.51 -3.24 -1.46
CA ASN A 93 2.54 -3.93 -2.75
C ASN A 93 3.06 -3.05 -3.90
N SER A 94 2.98 -1.72 -3.81
CA SER A 94 3.43 -0.79 -4.86
C SER A 94 4.92 -0.44 -4.78
N ASN A 95 5.58 -0.64 -3.63
CA ASN A 95 7.03 -0.41 -3.44
C ASN A 95 7.81 -1.73 -3.41
N SER A 96 7.49 -2.62 -4.37
CA SER A 96 7.41 -4.05 -4.10
C SER A 96 8.76 -4.71 -3.83
N THR A 97 9.86 -4.25 -4.42
CA THR A 97 11.16 -4.91 -4.22
C THR A 97 11.97 -4.25 -3.11
N GLY A 98 12.50 -5.03 -2.17
CA GLY A 98 13.38 -4.50 -1.13
C GLY A 98 14.24 -5.57 -0.47
N THR A 99 15.38 -5.12 0.06
CA THR A 99 16.31 -5.94 0.84
C THR A 99 15.95 -5.87 2.32
N VAL A 100 15.99 -7.01 3.01
CA VAL A 100 15.75 -7.08 4.45
C VAL A 100 16.91 -6.48 5.23
N THR A 101 16.58 -5.56 6.15
CA THR A 101 17.53 -4.88 7.06
C THR A 101 17.09 -5.03 8.52
N GLY A 102 17.91 -4.53 9.46
CA GLY A 102 17.59 -4.55 10.90
C GLY A 102 17.56 -5.94 11.52
N GLY A 103 17.23 -6.04 12.80
CA GLY A 103 17.20 -7.30 13.57
C GLY A 103 18.48 -7.59 14.36
N TYR A 104 19.45 -6.66 14.34
CA TYR A 104 20.72 -6.77 15.08
C TYR A 104 20.58 -6.49 16.59
N ASN A 105 19.46 -5.89 17.02
CA ASN A 105 19.19 -5.53 18.42
C ASN A 105 18.21 -6.50 19.12
N SER A 106 17.91 -7.63 18.50
CA SER A 106 17.11 -8.67 19.12
C SER A 106 17.94 -9.35 20.21
N LYS A 107 17.71 -9.01 21.48
CA LYS A 107 18.11 -9.88 22.61
C LYS A 107 17.68 -11.31 22.30
N ASP A 108 18.37 -12.33 22.82
CA ASP A 108 17.95 -13.73 22.66
C ASP A 108 16.56 -13.94 23.26
N TYR A 109 15.54 -13.66 22.45
CA TYR A 109 14.17 -13.81 22.83
C TYR A 109 13.89 -15.29 22.78
N GLN A 110 13.73 -15.90 23.96
CA GLN A 110 13.40 -17.32 24.07
C GLN A 110 11.98 -17.62 23.56
N LYS A 111 11.19 -16.59 23.21
CA LYS A 111 9.85 -16.69 22.63
C LYS A 111 9.63 -15.62 21.55
N ILE A 112 8.89 -15.96 20.50
CA ILE A 112 8.41 -14.98 19.51
C ILE A 112 7.35 -14.09 20.16
N LEU A 113 6.45 -14.64 21.00
CA LEU A 113 5.41 -13.86 21.67
C LEU A 113 5.80 -13.55 23.13
N ILE A 114 5.97 -12.27 23.47
CA ILE A 114 6.20 -11.79 24.85
C ILE A 114 5.18 -10.71 25.18
N GLY A 115 4.18 -11.04 26.00
CA GLY A 115 3.27 -10.08 26.60
C GLY A 115 2.00 -10.73 27.15
N SER A 116 1.92 -10.85 28.48
CA SER A 116 0.80 -11.49 29.19
C SER A 116 -0.51 -10.69 29.18
N HIS A 117 -0.51 -9.48 28.60
CA HIS A 117 -1.70 -8.68 28.34
C HIS A 117 -1.64 -7.97 26.97
N GLY A 118 -0.79 -8.43 26.05
CA GLY A 118 -0.51 -7.81 24.76
C GLY A 118 0.28 -8.74 23.86
N ASN A 119 -0.42 -9.47 22.97
CA ASN A 119 0.13 -10.47 22.05
C ASN A 119 0.95 -9.83 20.92
N VAL A 120 2.00 -9.11 21.29
CA VAL A 120 2.95 -8.49 20.38
C VAL A 120 4.29 -9.20 20.53
N GLY A 121 4.72 -9.84 19.47
CA GLY A 121 5.98 -10.52 19.34
C GLY A 121 6.99 -9.72 18.55
N ARG A 122 8.27 -9.87 18.89
CA ARG A 122 9.39 -9.35 18.10
C ARG A 122 9.98 -10.49 17.28
N ILE A 123 10.66 -10.15 16.19
CA ILE A 123 11.39 -11.13 15.38
C ILE A 123 12.66 -11.53 16.14
N PRO A 124 12.85 -12.81 16.50
CA PRO A 124 14.07 -13.27 17.16
C PRO A 124 15.30 -13.19 16.25
N SER A 125 16.48 -13.07 16.85
CA SER A 125 17.76 -12.84 16.19
C SER A 125 18.16 -13.99 15.25
N ASP A 126 17.97 -15.23 15.69
CA ASP A 126 18.21 -16.44 14.91
C ASP A 126 17.27 -16.58 13.69
N ILE A 127 16.05 -16.05 13.76
CA ILE A 127 15.16 -15.90 12.59
C ILE A 127 15.61 -14.72 11.72
N ALA A 128 16.00 -13.60 12.33
CA ALA A 128 16.42 -12.39 11.62
C ALA A 128 17.64 -12.66 10.72
N VAL A 129 18.66 -13.34 11.24
CA VAL A 129 19.88 -13.71 10.49
C VAL A 129 19.56 -14.54 9.25
N GLN A 130 18.51 -15.37 9.28
CA GLN A 130 18.10 -16.14 8.10
C GLN A 130 17.46 -15.29 7.00
N LEU A 131 16.97 -14.09 7.32
CA LEU A 131 16.21 -13.24 6.41
C LEU A 131 16.99 -12.01 5.95
N GLN A 132 17.91 -11.50 6.78
CA GLN A 132 18.75 -10.35 6.48
C GLN A 132 19.48 -10.49 5.13
N GLY A 133 19.60 -9.38 4.41
CA GLY A 133 20.27 -9.33 3.10
C GLY A 133 19.51 -10.00 1.95
N LYS A 134 18.45 -10.77 2.23
CA LYS A 134 17.59 -11.31 1.17
C LYS A 134 16.74 -10.20 0.56
N THR A 135 16.61 -10.24 -0.76
CA THR A 135 15.72 -9.36 -1.51
C THR A 135 14.41 -10.09 -1.81
N TYR A 136 13.29 -9.41 -1.60
CA TYR A 136 11.96 -9.93 -1.89
C TYR A 136 11.24 -9.03 -2.88
N LYS A 137 10.49 -9.63 -3.83
CA LYS A 137 9.69 -8.92 -4.83
C LYS A 137 8.48 -8.19 -4.23
N ASN A 138 8.01 -8.59 -3.06
CA ASN A 138 6.92 -7.97 -2.31
C ASN A 138 6.94 -8.51 -0.88
N PHE A 139 6.19 -7.86 0.00
CA PHE A 139 6.09 -8.26 1.40
C PHE A 139 5.39 -9.62 1.61
N SER A 140 4.56 -10.08 0.66
CA SER A 140 3.95 -11.41 0.74
C SER A 140 5.01 -12.50 0.60
N ASP A 141 5.98 -12.32 -0.30
CA ASP A 141 7.10 -13.26 -0.46
C ASP A 141 8.05 -13.24 0.75
N PHE A 142 8.25 -12.07 1.36
CA PHE A 142 8.91 -11.95 2.67
C PHE A 142 8.14 -12.72 3.74
N GLN A 143 6.83 -12.50 3.87
CA GLN A 143 5.99 -13.16 4.88
C GLN A 143 6.01 -14.69 4.73
N LYS A 144 5.99 -15.21 3.49
CA LYS A 144 6.15 -16.65 3.23
C LYS A 144 7.47 -17.17 3.74
N SER A 145 8.55 -16.45 3.49
CA SER A 145 9.90 -16.84 3.93
C SER A 145 10.04 -16.77 5.45
N PHE A 146 9.48 -15.74 6.07
CA PHE A 146 9.43 -15.57 7.52
C PHE A 146 8.74 -16.76 8.19
N TRP A 147 7.52 -17.12 7.76
CA TRP A 147 6.79 -18.23 8.38
C TRP A 147 7.46 -19.59 8.16
N LYS A 148 8.13 -19.79 7.02
CA LYS A 148 8.98 -20.97 6.79
C LYS A 148 10.14 -21.04 7.78
N ALA A 149 10.86 -19.93 7.98
CA ALA A 149 11.95 -19.84 8.95
C ALA A 149 11.46 -20.17 10.38
N VAL A 150 10.32 -19.59 10.79
CA VAL A 150 9.69 -19.90 12.09
C VAL A 150 9.36 -21.39 12.20
N SER A 151 8.80 -21.99 11.15
CA SER A 151 8.41 -23.42 11.16
C SER A 151 9.56 -24.40 11.35
N SER A 152 10.78 -23.98 10.97
CA SER A 152 12.01 -24.75 11.07
C SER A 152 12.81 -24.45 12.34
N SER A 153 12.29 -23.59 13.22
CA SER A 153 12.95 -23.14 14.44
C SER A 153 12.31 -23.72 15.71
N LYS A 154 12.95 -23.49 16.86
CA LYS A 154 12.40 -23.80 18.19
C LYS A 154 11.06 -23.10 18.47
N TYR A 155 10.79 -21.97 17.82
CA TYR A 155 9.57 -21.18 18.04
C TYR A 155 8.32 -21.75 17.36
N ALA A 156 8.46 -22.75 16.48
CA ALA A 156 7.31 -23.37 15.82
C ALA A 156 6.28 -23.90 16.84
N GLN A 157 6.75 -24.42 17.98
CA GLN A 157 5.92 -24.97 19.05
C GLN A 157 5.03 -23.92 19.71
N GLU A 158 5.43 -22.65 19.74
CA GLU A 158 4.58 -21.58 20.27
C GLU A 158 3.25 -21.48 19.52
N PHE A 159 3.28 -21.66 18.19
CA PHE A 159 2.10 -21.58 17.35
C PHE A 159 1.41 -22.92 17.14
N SER A 160 2.12 -24.05 17.26
CA SER A 160 1.55 -25.38 17.02
C SER A 160 0.99 -26.06 18.26
N SER A 161 1.40 -25.65 19.47
CA SER A 161 0.99 -26.30 20.73
C SER A 161 -0.53 -26.30 20.95
N TYR A 162 -1.19 -25.18 20.61
CA TYR A 162 -2.65 -25.03 20.75
C TYR A 162 -3.42 -25.29 19.44
N HIS A 163 -2.74 -25.43 18.29
CA HIS A 163 -3.40 -25.65 17.00
C HIS A 163 -2.57 -26.53 16.05
N LYS A 164 -2.96 -27.80 15.94
CA LYS A 164 -2.22 -28.85 15.19
C LYS A 164 -1.92 -28.50 13.73
N ALA A 165 -2.80 -27.75 13.06
CA ALA A 165 -2.59 -27.37 11.65
C ALA A 165 -1.51 -26.29 11.46
N ASN A 166 -1.12 -25.56 12.51
CA ASN A 166 -0.24 -24.39 12.36
C ASN A 166 1.15 -24.76 11.88
N LEU A 167 1.69 -25.90 12.29
CA LEU A 167 3.00 -26.35 11.83
C LEU A 167 3.02 -26.54 10.31
N SER A 168 2.03 -27.25 9.76
CA SER A 168 1.92 -27.48 8.31
C SER A 168 1.73 -26.17 7.54
N ARG A 169 0.92 -25.25 8.08
CA ARG A 169 0.68 -23.93 7.47
C ARG A 169 1.95 -23.10 7.39
N MET A 170 2.70 -23.00 8.48
CA MET A 170 3.95 -22.25 8.52
C MET A 170 5.02 -22.87 7.60
N LYS A 171 5.11 -24.22 7.53
CA LYS A 171 5.95 -24.92 6.54
C LYS A 171 5.60 -24.54 5.09
N GLY A 172 4.32 -24.30 4.81
CA GLY A 172 3.83 -23.76 3.53
C GLY A 172 4.08 -22.26 3.32
N GLY A 173 4.60 -21.54 4.32
CA GLY A 173 4.75 -20.08 4.31
C GLY A 173 3.48 -19.30 4.67
N ASN A 174 2.45 -19.98 5.18
CA ASN A 174 1.22 -19.33 5.61
C ASN A 174 1.30 -18.94 7.09
N ALA A 175 0.66 -17.83 7.44
CA ALA A 175 0.52 -17.43 8.83
C ALA A 175 -0.24 -18.50 9.65
N PRO A 176 0.21 -18.79 10.88
CA PRO A 176 -0.50 -19.66 11.80
C PRO A 176 -1.82 -19.02 12.25
N PHE A 177 -2.82 -19.86 12.51
CA PHE A 177 -4.04 -19.41 13.17
C PHE A 177 -3.71 -18.93 14.59
N ALA A 178 -4.31 -17.81 14.98
CA ALA A 178 -4.32 -17.37 16.35
C ALA A 178 -5.17 -18.32 17.21
N ASP A 179 -4.88 -18.38 18.51
CA ASP A 179 -5.78 -19.02 19.46
C ASP A 179 -7.21 -18.45 19.30
N LYS A 180 -8.25 -19.27 19.48
CA LYS A 180 -9.64 -18.83 19.29
C LYS A 180 -10.00 -17.60 20.13
N THR A 181 -9.42 -17.48 21.33
CA THR A 181 -9.60 -16.33 22.21
C THR A 181 -8.94 -15.05 21.69
N GLN A 182 -8.09 -15.14 20.68
CA GLN A 182 -7.37 -14.02 20.07
C GLN A 182 -7.84 -13.69 18.66
N GLN A 183 -8.84 -14.41 18.15
CA GLN A 183 -9.52 -14.11 16.89
C GLN A 183 -10.60 -13.04 17.12
N THR A 184 -10.87 -12.24 16.08
CA THR A 184 -11.88 -11.16 16.10
C THR A 184 -13.05 -11.39 15.13
N GLY A 185 -13.01 -12.49 14.38
CA GLY A 185 -14.03 -12.86 13.41
C GLY A 185 -13.59 -14.04 12.56
N THR A 186 -14.31 -14.28 11.46
CA THR A 186 -14.11 -15.44 10.58
C THR A 186 -13.37 -15.09 9.29
N ALA A 187 -13.07 -13.80 9.06
CA ALA A 187 -12.26 -13.41 7.91
C ALA A 187 -10.78 -13.75 8.17
N TRP A 188 -10.05 -14.10 7.11
CA TRP A 188 -8.63 -14.45 7.19
C TRP A 188 -7.76 -13.54 8.07
N PRO A 189 -7.71 -12.21 7.89
CA PRO A 189 -6.89 -11.33 8.73
C PRO A 189 -7.33 -11.27 10.20
N GLN A 190 -8.56 -11.70 10.50
CA GLN A 190 -9.14 -11.75 11.84
C GLN A 190 -8.86 -13.08 12.57
N MET A 191 -8.28 -14.07 11.87
CA MET A 191 -8.06 -15.42 12.37
C MET A 191 -6.58 -15.79 12.53
N VAL A 192 -5.66 -15.08 11.89
CA VAL A 192 -4.23 -15.45 11.81
C VAL A 192 -3.32 -14.38 12.41
N TYR A 193 -2.12 -14.76 12.85
CA TYR A 193 -1.13 -13.77 13.25
C TYR A 193 -0.71 -12.90 12.07
N ASN A 194 -0.59 -11.60 12.32
CA ASN A 194 -0.21 -10.60 11.33
C ASN A 194 1.23 -10.13 11.58
N ILE A 195 1.98 -9.85 10.51
CA ILE A 195 3.23 -9.10 10.59
C ILE A 195 2.88 -7.61 10.39
N HIS A 196 3.04 -6.83 11.46
CA HIS A 196 2.66 -5.44 11.54
C HIS A 196 3.88 -4.52 11.58
N HIS A 197 3.76 -3.35 10.95
CA HIS A 197 4.81 -2.34 10.96
C HIS A 197 4.68 -1.45 12.20
N LYS A 198 5.68 -1.45 13.10
CA LYS A 198 5.71 -0.62 14.30
C LYS A 198 5.54 0.86 13.96
N THR A 199 6.26 1.34 12.95
CA THR A 199 6.10 2.66 12.33
C THR A 199 5.36 2.46 11.01
N PRO A 200 4.21 3.12 10.76
CA PRO A 200 3.43 2.89 9.55
C PRO A 200 4.22 3.26 8.31
N ILE A 201 4.07 2.48 7.24
CA ILE A 201 4.68 2.77 5.92
C ILE A 201 4.26 4.16 5.45
N SER A 202 3.02 4.57 5.75
CA SER A 202 2.49 5.90 5.41
C SER A 202 3.18 7.06 6.13
N LYS A 203 3.90 6.78 7.22
CA LYS A 203 4.66 7.75 8.01
C LYS A 203 6.17 7.56 7.86
N GLY A 204 6.62 6.92 6.78
CA GLY A 204 8.03 6.69 6.49
C GLY A 204 8.61 5.42 7.12
N GLY A 205 7.79 4.55 7.70
CA GLY A 205 8.27 3.26 8.22
C GLY A 205 8.81 2.35 7.11
N ALA A 206 10.01 1.80 7.31
CA ALA A 206 10.63 0.87 6.37
C ALA A 206 9.84 -0.44 6.25
N VAL A 207 9.68 -0.93 5.01
CA VAL A 207 8.83 -2.09 4.70
C VAL A 207 9.47 -3.42 5.13
N PHE A 208 10.79 -3.55 4.94
CA PHE A 208 11.57 -4.78 5.15
C PHE A 208 12.59 -4.67 6.29
N ASP A 209 12.47 -3.64 7.14
CA ASP A 209 13.28 -3.50 8.34
C ASP A 209 12.69 -4.36 9.47
N LEU A 210 13.41 -5.41 9.89
CA LEU A 210 12.96 -6.33 10.92
C LEU A 210 12.76 -5.66 12.28
N ASP A 211 13.45 -4.55 12.57
CA ASP A 211 13.25 -3.78 13.81
C ASP A 211 11.95 -2.94 13.75
N ASN A 212 11.42 -2.74 12.54
CA ASN A 212 10.12 -2.12 12.30
C ASN A 212 8.98 -3.14 12.20
N LEU A 213 9.22 -4.43 12.42
CA LEU A 213 8.20 -5.48 12.30
C LEU A 213 7.84 -6.11 13.64
N LEU A 214 6.56 -6.40 13.81
CA LEU A 214 5.97 -7.02 14.99
C LEU A 214 5.04 -8.16 14.58
N ILE A 215 5.03 -9.25 15.34
CA ILE A 215 4.11 -10.37 15.16
C ILE A 215 2.93 -10.19 16.10
N ILE A 216 1.72 -10.03 15.59
CA ILE A 216 0.58 -9.66 16.42
C ILE A 216 -0.63 -10.56 16.21
N ALA A 217 -1.36 -10.84 17.28
CA ALA A 217 -2.65 -11.53 17.17
C ALA A 217 -3.74 -10.58 16.65
N PRO A 218 -4.80 -11.09 15.97
CA PRO A 218 -5.88 -10.27 15.44
C PRO A 218 -6.56 -9.37 16.48
N ARG A 219 -6.82 -9.90 17.67
CA ARG A 219 -7.43 -9.12 18.77
C ARG A 219 -6.55 -7.97 19.23
N THR A 220 -5.27 -8.23 19.44
CA THR A 220 -4.29 -7.19 19.79
C THR A 220 -4.15 -6.14 18.69
N HIS A 221 -4.23 -6.52 17.41
CA HIS A 221 -4.29 -5.57 16.31
C HIS A 221 -5.51 -4.65 16.43
N ALA A 222 -6.71 -5.22 16.59
CA ALA A 222 -7.96 -4.46 16.65
C ALA A 222 -8.08 -3.57 17.91
N GLU A 223 -7.59 -4.03 19.06
CA GLU A 223 -7.82 -3.34 20.34
C GLU A 223 -6.75 -2.31 20.68
N ILE A 224 -5.49 -2.57 20.36
CA ILE A 224 -4.35 -1.76 20.81
C ILE A 224 -3.77 -0.92 19.66
N LEU A 225 -3.72 -1.48 18.45
CA LEU A 225 -3.04 -0.87 17.32
C LEU A 225 -4.02 -0.15 16.36
N GLU A 226 -5.29 -0.53 16.27
CA GLU A 226 -6.23 0.18 15.38
C GLU A 226 -6.69 1.54 15.89
N VAL A 227 -6.96 1.71 17.19
CA VAL A 227 -7.66 2.90 17.70
C VAL A 227 -6.84 4.20 17.58
N ASN A 228 -5.55 4.15 17.91
CA ASN A 228 -4.68 5.35 17.90
C ASN A 228 -3.83 5.48 16.64
N TYR A 229 -3.67 4.41 15.86
CA TYR A 229 -2.63 4.31 14.82
C TYR A 229 -3.19 4.37 13.39
N HIS A 230 -4.48 4.08 13.18
CA HIS A 230 -5.14 4.08 11.87
C HIS A 230 -6.12 5.24 11.61
N GLY A 231 -6.39 6.09 12.61
CA GLY A 231 -7.45 7.08 12.51
C GLY A 231 -8.82 6.40 12.66
N PHE A 232 -9.52 6.79 13.71
CA PHE A 232 -10.80 6.25 14.17
C PHE A 232 -11.84 5.99 13.06
N TYR A 233 -12.30 4.74 12.90
CA TYR A 233 -13.66 4.38 12.46
C TYR A 233 -14.05 2.97 12.96
N GLY A 234 -14.70 2.88 14.13
CA GLY A 234 -15.87 1.99 14.23
C GLY A 234 -15.85 0.72 15.09
N PHE A 235 -14.95 0.51 16.06
CA PHE A 235 -15.21 -0.50 17.10
C PHE A 235 -15.80 0.15 18.35
N LYS A 236 -17.13 0.08 18.50
CA LYS A 236 -17.80 0.39 19.76
C LYS A 236 -17.37 -0.64 20.80
N ARG A 237 -16.70 -0.18 21.86
CA ARG A 237 -16.62 -0.92 23.13
C ARG A 237 -18.06 -1.31 23.52
N LYS A 238 -18.32 -2.61 23.62
CA LYS A 238 -19.47 -3.14 24.36
C LYS A 238 -18.97 -3.58 25.72
#